data_AF-A0A3C1FFR6-F1
#
_entry.id   AF-A0A3C1FFR6-F1
#
_cell.length_a   1.000
_cell.length_b   1.000
_cell.length_c   1.000
_cell.angle_alpha   90.00
_cell.angle_beta   90.00
_cell.angle_gamma   90.00
#
_symmetry.space_group_name_H-M   'P 1'
#
loop_
_entity.id
_entity.type
_entity.pdbx_description
1 polymer ?
#
loop_
_entity_poly.entity_id
_entity_poly.type
_entity_poly.pdbx_seq_one_letter_code
_entity_poly.pdbx_strand_id
1 'polypeptide(L)'
;MTGRRHVMDGVGSSYEKLADSLLSRIASMVRVPREEDFGIDFYCHPRCPVGPHAETVTDLAALQVKGEDVRLRYGGLDARGEWRKHEFTWLMSLATPLYLTKVARDHRSCELFSLAPLWRLFISQIVYPFEVSFTTRPASNSHNWTLTPPLREPGENRGDGLRWTLDVGPPILRLGVEDPMDHEFHQNAVGVLRTWIAQDRANLMRFQQSIPVLNAFTGWKTNSIEDMGSQIWQYWSPEPGANLERLCQTAEPLLVNVGIHLKSQNDLAAYAFVPVLEWLEKRHQLRGIGQGLLAQLIETRQRGLAPGEDPKTHESGVEVSPSPSCDDDDPEKDAT
;
A
#
# COMPACT_ATOMS: atom_id res chain seq x y z
N MET A 1 -27.11 14.32 46.18
CA MET A 1 -26.44 13.69 45.03
C MET A 1 -26.78 14.49 43.78
N THR A 2 -25.94 15.47 43.46
CA THR A 2 -26.08 16.34 42.28
C THR A 2 -25.32 15.69 41.12
N GLY A 3 -26.06 15.08 40.20
CA GLY A 3 -25.50 14.54 38.97
C GLY A 3 -24.90 15.67 38.12
N ARG A 4 -23.57 15.77 38.11
CA ARG A 4 -22.85 16.49 37.07
C ARG A 4 -23.15 15.78 35.75
N ARG A 5 -24.08 16.33 34.96
CA ARG A 5 -24.09 16.07 33.52
C ARG A 5 -22.72 16.51 33.00
N HIS A 6 -21.89 15.54 32.61
CA HIS A 6 -20.77 15.80 31.72
C HIS A 6 -21.36 16.47 30.48
N VAL A 7 -21.04 17.76 30.29
CA VAL A 7 -21.29 18.48 29.05
C VAL A 7 -20.35 17.82 28.03
N MET A 8 -20.82 16.74 27.40
CA MET A 8 -20.11 16.08 26.32
C MET A 8 -19.97 17.04 25.15
N ASP A 9 -18.74 17.17 24.64
CA ASP A 9 -18.28 17.42 23.26
C ASP A 9 -19.34 17.57 22.15
N GLY A 10 -20.29 18.50 22.29
CA GLY A 10 -21.44 18.61 21.41
C GLY A 10 -21.06 18.99 19.97
N VAL A 11 -20.02 19.80 19.82
CA VAL A 11 -19.57 20.32 18.52
C VAL A 11 -18.83 19.26 17.69
N GLY A 12 -17.96 18.45 18.32
CA GLY A 12 -17.31 17.34 17.62
C GLY A 12 -18.32 16.29 17.16
N SER A 13 -19.26 15.94 18.05
CA SER A 13 -20.31 14.97 17.74
C SER A 13 -21.27 15.44 16.64
N SER A 14 -21.56 16.75 16.54
CA SER A 14 -22.39 17.28 15.45
C SER A 14 -21.69 17.20 14.09
N TYR A 15 -20.37 17.42 14.04
CA TYR A 15 -19.59 17.20 12.82
C TYR A 15 -19.57 15.72 12.41
N GLU A 16 -19.31 14.81 13.35
CA GLU A 16 -19.36 13.36 13.09
C GLU A 16 -20.72 12.93 12.54
N LYS A 17 -21.83 13.40 13.11
CA LYS A 17 -23.20 13.08 12.64
C LYS A 17 -23.47 13.58 11.23
N LEU A 18 -23.01 14.79 10.88
CA LEU A 18 -23.20 15.29 9.52
C LEU A 18 -22.36 14.49 8.53
N ALA A 19 -21.08 14.25 8.85
CA ALA A 19 -20.20 13.44 8.02
C ALA A 19 -20.80 12.05 7.77
N ASP A 20 -21.31 11.39 8.81
CA ASP A 20 -22.00 10.11 8.72
C ASP A 20 -23.23 10.20 7.78
N SER A 21 -24.09 11.19 7.97
CA SER A 21 -25.28 11.41 7.13
C SER A 21 -24.96 11.63 5.64
N LEU A 22 -23.94 12.44 5.34
CA LEU A 22 -23.56 12.77 3.97
C LEU A 22 -22.77 11.64 3.29
N LEU A 23 -21.79 11.05 3.98
CA LEU A 23 -20.95 9.98 3.42
C LEU A 23 -21.69 8.64 3.34
N SER A 24 -22.66 8.39 4.23
CA SER A 24 -23.54 7.20 4.14
C SER A 24 -24.33 7.13 2.82
N ARG A 25 -24.38 8.24 2.07
CA ARG A 25 -24.98 8.29 0.74
C ARG A 25 -24.14 7.61 -0.34
N ILE A 26 -22.85 7.34 -0.10
CA ILE A 26 -21.95 6.68 -1.07
C ILE A 26 -21.12 5.55 -0.47
N ALA A 27 -21.11 5.41 0.85
CA ALA A 27 -20.32 4.42 1.57
C ALA A 27 -21.12 3.82 2.75
N SER A 28 -20.80 2.60 3.15
CA SER A 28 -21.20 2.06 4.45
C SER A 28 -20.26 2.61 5.51
N MET A 29 -20.81 3.27 6.52
CA MET A 29 -20.05 3.89 7.61
C MET A 29 -20.12 3.01 8.87
N VAL A 30 -18.97 2.69 9.46
CA VAL A 30 -18.85 1.96 10.72
C VAL A 30 -18.15 2.86 11.72
N ARG A 31 -18.89 3.32 12.73
CA ARG A 31 -18.35 4.21 13.76
C ARG A 31 -17.40 3.46 14.68
N VAL A 32 -16.27 4.07 15.02
CA VAL A 32 -15.34 3.52 16.01
C VAL A 32 -15.71 4.02 17.42
N PRO A 33 -15.83 3.13 18.42
CA PRO A 33 -16.03 3.55 19.81
C PRO A 33 -14.86 4.42 20.31
N ARG A 34 -15.17 5.58 20.89
CA ARG A 34 -14.15 6.55 21.36
C ARG A 34 -13.21 6.02 22.44
N GLU A 35 -13.63 4.98 23.16
CA GLU A 35 -12.85 4.34 24.22
C GLU A 35 -11.71 3.48 23.65
N GLU A 36 -11.74 3.19 22.34
CA GLU A 36 -10.89 2.18 21.70
C GLU A 36 -9.89 2.76 20.67
N ASP A 37 -9.95 4.05 20.32
CA ASP A 37 -9.20 4.58 19.17
C ASP A 37 -8.35 5.84 19.42
N PHE A 38 -7.18 5.86 18.76
CA PHE A 38 -6.27 6.99 18.61
C PHE A 38 -6.63 7.81 17.36
N GLY A 39 -7.87 8.28 17.28
CA GLY A 39 -8.25 9.35 16.34
C GLY A 39 -8.91 8.93 15.02
N ILE A 40 -9.22 7.65 14.79
CA ILE A 40 -10.19 7.26 13.74
C ILE A 40 -11.60 7.42 14.30
N ASP A 41 -12.47 8.09 13.53
CA ASP A 41 -13.88 8.27 13.90
C ASP A 41 -14.77 7.24 13.19
N PHE A 42 -14.42 6.88 11.95
CA PHE A 42 -15.16 5.91 11.14
C PHE A 42 -14.24 5.04 10.29
N TYR A 43 -14.64 3.79 10.09
CA TYR A 43 -14.27 3.02 8.91
C TYR A 43 -15.35 3.21 7.84
N CYS A 44 -14.95 3.37 6.59
CA CYS A 44 -15.86 3.51 5.46
C CYS A 44 -15.57 2.50 4.35
N HIS A 45 -16.64 1.98 3.75
CA HIS A 45 -16.58 1.08 2.61
C HIS A 45 -17.45 1.62 1.47
N PRO A 46 -16.88 2.06 0.34
CA PRO A 46 -17.64 2.48 -0.84
C PRO A 46 -18.72 1.46 -1.25
N ARG A 47 -19.94 1.95 -1.53
CA ARG A 47 -21.06 1.12 -2.00
C ARG A 47 -21.06 1.05 -3.52
N CYS A 48 -20.87 -0.15 -4.05
CA CYS A 48 -20.82 -0.42 -5.47
C CYS A 48 -22.10 -1.13 -5.93
N PRO A 49 -22.76 -0.69 -7.01
CA PRO A 49 -23.86 -1.44 -7.59
C PRO A 49 -23.35 -2.78 -8.16
N VAL A 50 -24.01 -3.89 -7.81
CA VAL A 50 -23.78 -5.24 -8.38
C VAL A 50 -24.89 -5.61 -9.36
N GLY A 51 -26.01 -4.88 -9.32
CA GLY A 51 -27.12 -5.01 -10.25
C GLY A 51 -28.12 -3.88 -10.05
N PRO A 52 -29.31 -3.94 -10.69
CA PRO A 52 -30.30 -2.86 -10.64
C PRO A 52 -30.85 -2.56 -9.24
N HIS A 53 -30.78 -3.55 -8.32
CA HIS A 53 -31.43 -3.49 -7.00
C HIS A 53 -30.51 -3.94 -5.86
N ALA A 54 -29.21 -4.10 -6.13
CA ALA A 54 -28.27 -4.62 -5.15
C ALA A 54 -26.96 -3.83 -5.17
N GLU A 55 -26.45 -3.54 -3.97
CA GLU A 55 -25.15 -2.95 -3.74
C GLU A 55 -24.29 -3.92 -2.93
N THR A 56 -22.99 -3.88 -3.16
CA THR A 56 -21.97 -4.49 -2.30
C THR A 56 -21.09 -3.40 -1.75
N VAL A 57 -20.41 -3.68 -0.64
CA VAL A 57 -19.29 -2.87 -0.18
C VAL A 57 -18.01 -3.37 -0.80
N THR A 58 -17.13 -2.44 -1.19
CA THR A 58 -15.76 -2.76 -1.60
C THR A 58 -14.79 -1.86 -0.87
N ASP A 59 -13.52 -2.26 -0.86
CA ASP A 59 -12.45 -1.45 -0.30
C ASP A 59 -12.69 -1.10 1.19
N LEU A 60 -11.76 -0.36 1.78
CA LEU A 60 -11.83 0.03 3.18
C LEU A 60 -10.91 1.23 3.35
N ALA A 61 -11.43 2.25 4.00
CA ALA A 61 -10.70 3.44 4.43
C ALA A 61 -11.06 3.81 5.86
N ALA A 62 -10.15 4.51 6.53
CA ALA A 62 -10.36 5.12 7.83
C ALA A 62 -10.59 6.63 7.63
N LEU A 63 -11.49 7.20 8.41
CA LEU A 63 -11.80 8.62 8.38
C LEU A 63 -11.56 9.25 9.74
N GLN A 64 -10.96 10.44 9.72
CA GLN A 64 -10.91 11.33 10.86
C GLN A 64 -11.70 12.60 10.55
N VAL A 65 -12.72 12.90 11.35
CA VAL A 65 -13.65 14.01 11.16
C VAL A 65 -13.22 15.21 11.99
N LYS A 66 -13.17 16.39 11.35
CA LYS A 66 -12.85 17.66 11.98
C LYS A 66 -13.77 18.76 11.47
N GLY A 67 -14.00 19.79 12.28
CA GLY A 67 -14.65 21.02 11.82
C GLY A 67 -13.72 21.82 10.90
N GLU A 68 -14.29 22.71 10.09
CA GLU A 68 -13.59 23.49 9.06
C GLU A 68 -12.33 24.24 9.57
N ASP A 69 -12.38 24.79 10.78
CA ASP A 69 -11.26 25.57 11.35
C ASP A 69 -10.23 24.75 12.09
N VAL A 70 -10.56 23.49 12.37
CA VAL A 70 -9.71 22.65 13.19
C VAL A 70 -8.55 22.18 12.32
N ARG A 71 -7.36 22.73 12.59
CA ARG A 71 -6.14 22.27 11.93
C ARG A 71 -5.79 20.87 12.41
N LEU A 72 -5.64 19.94 11.47
CA LEU A 72 -5.11 18.62 11.76
C LEU A 72 -3.61 18.73 12.04
N ARG A 73 -3.16 18.13 13.14
CA ARG A 73 -1.74 18.07 13.53
C ARG A 73 -1.43 16.76 14.24
N TYR A 74 -0.23 16.25 14.03
CA TYR A 74 0.34 15.12 14.75
C TYR A 74 1.73 15.47 15.29
N GLY A 75 2.14 14.87 16.41
CA GLY A 75 3.39 15.17 17.09
C GLY A 75 3.31 16.44 17.95
N GLY A 76 4.42 17.14 18.11
CA GLY A 76 4.53 18.27 19.03
C GLY A 76 4.42 17.85 20.49
N LEU A 77 4.49 18.84 21.39
CA LEU A 77 4.33 18.60 22.83
C LEU A 77 2.85 18.59 23.23
N ASP A 78 2.49 17.74 24.18
CA ASP A 78 1.21 17.78 24.85
C ASP A 78 1.17 18.86 25.97
N ALA A 79 0.05 18.96 26.68
CA ALA A 79 -0.12 19.91 27.78
C ALA A 79 0.84 19.70 28.96
N ARG A 80 1.53 18.55 29.03
CA ARG A 80 2.52 18.21 30.06
C ARG A 80 3.95 18.42 29.58
N GLY A 81 4.14 18.84 28.33
CA GLY A 81 5.46 18.98 27.71
C GLY A 81 6.04 17.67 27.19
N GLU A 82 5.24 16.60 27.10
CA GLU A 82 5.66 15.31 26.57
C GLU A 82 5.47 15.26 25.06
N TRP A 83 6.47 14.75 24.34
CA TRP A 83 6.40 14.66 22.88
C TRP A 83 5.47 13.52 22.46
N ARG A 84 4.50 13.84 21.59
CA ARG A 84 3.49 12.90 21.10
C ARG A 84 4.02 11.98 19.99
N LYS A 85 5.18 11.35 20.23
CA LYS A 85 5.81 10.36 19.33
C LYS A 85 4.85 9.22 18.95
N HIS A 86 3.98 8.81 19.87
CA HIS A 86 3.03 7.73 19.68
C HIS A 86 2.06 7.98 18.52
N GLU A 87 1.74 9.25 18.20
CA GLU A 87 0.88 9.58 17.06
C GLU A 87 1.55 9.20 15.73
N PHE A 88 2.87 9.38 15.59
CA PHE A 88 3.59 8.91 14.40
C PHE A 88 3.66 7.39 14.36
N THR A 89 3.98 6.74 15.49
CA THR A 89 3.96 5.28 15.58
C THR A 89 2.62 4.71 15.11
N TRP A 90 1.52 5.32 15.55
CA TRP A 90 0.17 4.95 15.12
C TRP A 90 -0.03 5.16 13.61
N LEU A 91 0.28 6.34 13.07
CA LEU A 91 0.14 6.63 11.63
C LEU A 91 0.90 5.65 10.74
N MET A 92 2.12 5.27 11.11
CA MET A 92 2.90 4.31 10.32
C MET A 92 2.47 2.86 10.53
N SER A 93 1.72 2.56 11.60
CA SER A 93 1.14 1.24 11.84
C SER A 93 -0.20 1.02 11.14
N LEU A 94 -0.77 2.05 10.50
CA LEU A 94 -2.04 1.95 9.80
C LEU A 94 -2.00 0.80 8.78
N ALA A 95 -3.04 -0.03 8.78
CA ALA A 95 -3.28 -1.07 7.78
C ALA A 95 -4.30 -0.63 6.71
N THR A 96 -4.87 0.56 6.90
CA THR A 96 -5.93 1.12 6.06
C THR A 96 -5.60 2.58 5.74
N PRO A 97 -5.85 3.05 4.49
CA PRO A 97 -5.71 4.46 4.14
C PRO A 97 -6.54 5.37 5.07
N LEU A 98 -5.92 6.42 5.59
CA LEU A 98 -6.57 7.43 6.43
C LEU A 98 -6.87 8.69 5.64
N TYR A 99 -8.11 9.17 5.74
CA TYR A 99 -8.55 10.43 5.13
C TYR A 99 -8.99 11.42 6.20
N LEU A 100 -8.71 12.70 5.94
CA LEU A 100 -9.27 13.80 6.72
C LEU A 100 -10.62 14.19 6.12
N THR A 101 -11.67 14.20 6.94
CA THR A 101 -12.98 14.75 6.60
C THR A 101 -13.17 16.08 7.31
N LYS A 102 -13.31 17.17 6.55
CA LYS A 102 -13.65 18.48 7.10
C LYS A 102 -15.13 18.77 6.91
N VAL A 103 -15.80 19.14 7.98
CA VAL A 103 -17.21 19.57 7.94
C VAL A 103 -17.29 21.08 7.98
N ALA A 104 -18.01 21.66 7.02
CA ALA A 104 -18.24 23.10 6.94
C ALA A 104 -18.93 23.63 8.20
N ARG A 105 -18.60 24.86 8.63
CA ARG A 105 -19.18 25.48 9.83
C ARG A 105 -20.71 25.57 9.80
N ASP A 106 -21.28 25.73 8.62
CA ASP A 106 -22.73 25.83 8.41
C ASP A 106 -23.44 24.47 8.43
N HIS A 107 -22.69 23.37 8.59
CA HIS A 107 -23.17 22.01 8.54
C HIS A 107 -23.91 21.65 7.24
N ARG A 108 -23.52 22.24 6.10
CA ARG A 108 -24.13 21.94 4.80
C ARG A 108 -23.28 21.09 3.88
N SER A 109 -22.00 20.89 4.19
CA SER A 109 -21.14 20.04 3.39
C SER A 109 -20.02 19.39 4.20
N CYS A 110 -19.50 18.28 3.67
CA CYS A 110 -18.25 17.67 4.10
C CYS A 110 -17.29 17.52 2.93
N GLU A 111 -16.02 17.71 3.21
CA GLU A 111 -14.90 17.64 2.27
C GLU A 111 -13.93 16.56 2.71
N LEU A 112 -13.56 15.68 1.79
CA LEU A 112 -12.64 14.57 2.04
C LEU A 112 -11.28 14.89 1.42
N PHE A 113 -10.20 14.65 2.17
CA PHE A 113 -8.82 14.89 1.76
C PHE A 113 -7.96 13.65 1.97
N SER A 114 -7.16 13.28 0.98
CA SER A 114 -6.15 12.24 1.14
C SER A 114 -4.96 12.76 1.95
N LEU A 115 -4.47 11.95 2.87
CA LEU A 115 -3.22 12.22 3.58
C LEU A 115 -1.99 11.68 2.83
N ALA A 116 -2.10 11.38 1.53
CA ALA A 116 -0.98 10.91 0.70
C ALA A 116 0.33 11.72 0.83
N PRO A 117 0.32 13.07 0.98
CA PRO A 117 1.54 13.84 1.26
C PRO A 117 2.34 13.38 2.47
N LEU A 118 1.68 12.82 3.48
CA LEU A 118 2.32 12.31 4.68
C LEU A 118 3.27 11.15 4.34
N TRP A 119 2.86 10.27 3.43
CA TRP A 119 3.68 9.14 3.02
C TRP A 119 4.96 9.60 2.33
N ARG A 120 4.95 10.74 1.61
CA ARG A 120 6.18 11.34 1.06
C ARG A 120 7.19 11.68 2.14
N LEU A 121 6.71 12.18 3.28
CA LEU A 121 7.57 12.47 4.42
C LEU A 121 8.19 11.17 4.95
N PHE A 122 7.37 10.16 5.19
CA PHE A 122 7.82 8.89 5.78
C PHE A 122 8.75 8.08 4.87
N ILE A 123 8.52 8.03 3.56
CA ILE A 123 9.44 7.30 2.66
C ILE A 123 10.81 7.98 2.54
N SER A 124 10.89 9.27 2.86
CA SER A 124 12.11 10.08 2.69
C SER A 124 13.01 10.13 3.93
N GLN A 125 12.56 9.60 5.08
CA GLN A 125 13.23 9.79 6.36
C GLN A 125 13.38 8.50 7.15
N ILE A 126 14.47 8.43 7.91
CA ILE A 126 14.75 7.35 8.88
C ILE A 126 14.23 7.75 10.28
N VAL A 127 13.88 9.01 10.51
CA VAL A 127 13.53 9.58 11.84
C VAL A 127 12.12 10.18 11.81
N TYR A 128 11.44 10.18 12.96
CA TYR A 128 10.12 10.79 13.10
C TYR A 128 10.20 12.32 13.10
N PRO A 129 9.28 13.00 12.39
CA PRO A 129 9.18 14.46 12.47
C PRO A 129 8.83 14.92 13.90
N PHE A 130 9.26 16.10 14.33
CA PHE A 130 8.81 16.63 15.62
C PHE A 130 7.29 16.89 15.61
N GLU A 131 6.79 17.62 14.61
CA GLU A 131 5.37 17.90 14.42
C GLU A 131 5.04 17.93 12.92
N VAL A 132 3.85 17.46 12.55
CA VAL A 132 3.29 17.60 11.20
C VAL A 132 1.93 18.29 11.31
N SER A 133 1.73 19.33 10.53
CA SER A 133 0.45 20.03 10.38
C SER A 133 -0.02 20.00 8.93
N PHE A 134 -1.33 20.02 8.73
CA PHE A 134 -1.92 19.96 7.39
C PHE A 134 -2.64 21.25 7.03
N THR A 135 -2.47 21.67 5.78
CA THR A 135 -3.23 22.76 5.16
C THR A 135 -4.04 22.22 3.99
N THR A 136 -5.24 22.77 3.82
CA THR A 136 -6.18 22.38 2.75
C THR A 136 -6.38 23.52 1.78
N ARG A 137 -6.73 23.21 0.53
CA ARG A 137 -7.17 24.20 -0.46
C ARG A 137 -8.69 24.07 -0.70
N PRO A 138 -9.37 25.13 -1.16
CA PRO A 138 -10.76 25.06 -1.55
C PRO A 138 -10.99 24.07 -2.70
N ALA A 139 -12.21 23.56 -2.84
CA ALA A 139 -12.64 22.79 -4.00
C ALA A 139 -12.33 23.53 -5.31
N SER A 140 -11.83 22.79 -6.32
CA SER A 140 -11.39 23.37 -7.59
C SER A 140 -11.83 22.53 -8.78
N ASN A 141 -12.13 23.22 -9.90
CA ASN A 141 -12.50 22.64 -11.17
C ASN A 141 -11.31 22.31 -12.09
N SER A 142 -10.10 22.75 -11.72
CA SER A 142 -8.85 22.40 -12.40
C SER A 142 -7.69 22.72 -11.48
N HIS A 143 -6.89 21.72 -11.11
CA HIS A 143 -5.67 21.98 -10.34
C HIS A 143 -4.52 21.07 -10.79
N ASN A 144 -3.50 21.67 -11.39
CA ASN A 144 -2.17 21.07 -11.44
C ASN A 144 -1.55 21.23 -10.05
N TRP A 145 -1.93 20.34 -9.15
CA TRP A 145 -1.40 20.33 -7.81
C TRP A 145 0.01 19.73 -7.81
N THR A 146 1.01 20.58 -7.99
CA THR A 146 2.36 20.13 -7.69
C THR A 146 2.43 19.87 -6.19
N LEU A 147 2.67 18.62 -5.79
CA LEU A 147 2.90 18.24 -4.40
C LEU A 147 4.04 19.10 -3.84
N THR A 148 3.65 20.17 -3.15
CA THR A 148 4.57 21.21 -2.68
C THR A 148 5.59 20.55 -1.74
N PRO A 149 6.89 20.89 -1.84
CA PRO A 149 7.85 20.47 -0.83
C PRO A 149 7.32 20.85 0.55
N PRO A 150 7.36 19.93 1.52
CA PRO A 150 6.95 20.25 2.88
C PRO A 150 7.70 21.47 3.42
N LEU A 151 7.00 22.42 4.03
CA LEU A 151 7.62 23.54 4.73
C LEU A 151 8.23 23.04 6.04
N ARG A 152 9.45 23.47 6.37
CA ARG A 152 10.20 23.04 7.55
C ARG A 152 10.55 24.25 8.42
N GLU A 153 10.23 24.16 9.69
CA GLU A 153 10.59 25.16 10.70
C GLU A 153 11.30 24.49 11.89
N PRO A 154 12.18 25.20 12.61
CA PRO A 154 12.77 24.69 13.84
C PRO A 154 11.69 24.33 14.87
N GLY A 155 11.76 23.09 15.36
CA GLY A 155 10.97 22.58 16.48
C GLY A 155 11.80 22.51 17.76
N GLU A 156 11.57 21.45 18.53
CA GLU A 156 12.40 21.13 19.70
C GLU A 156 13.32 19.95 19.40
N ASN A 157 14.34 19.69 20.23
CA ASN A 157 15.29 18.59 20.06
C ASN A 157 14.68 17.20 20.33
N ARG A 158 13.62 16.85 19.60
CA ARG A 158 12.88 15.57 19.64
C ARG A 158 12.59 15.14 18.19
N GLY A 159 12.73 13.85 17.89
CA GLY A 159 12.60 13.38 16.50
C GLY A 159 13.69 13.97 15.61
N ASP A 160 13.31 14.50 14.45
CA ASP A 160 14.18 15.26 13.55
C ASP A 160 14.33 16.75 13.96
N GLY A 161 13.60 17.18 14.99
CA GLY A 161 13.56 18.53 15.49
C GLY A 161 12.92 19.57 14.56
N LEU A 162 12.11 19.14 13.60
CA LEU A 162 11.46 20.00 12.61
C LEU A 162 9.94 19.94 12.70
N ARG A 163 9.31 21.11 12.56
CA ARG A 163 7.86 21.23 12.30
C ARG A 163 7.62 21.24 10.82
N TRP A 164 6.72 20.38 10.37
CA TRP A 164 6.40 20.19 8.97
C TRP A 164 4.99 20.69 8.67
N THR A 165 4.83 21.43 7.57
CA THR A 165 3.50 21.76 7.03
C THR A 165 3.31 21.06 5.70
N LEU A 166 2.28 20.23 5.62
CA LEU A 166 1.89 19.47 4.44
C LEU A 166 0.61 20.06 3.85
N ASP A 167 0.70 20.56 2.63
CA ASP A 167 -0.46 20.90 1.83
C ASP A 167 -1.08 19.59 1.29
N VAL A 168 -2.37 19.35 1.53
CA VAL A 168 -3.11 18.17 1.01
C VAL A 168 -3.94 18.48 -0.22
N GLY A 169 -3.83 19.69 -0.76
CA GLY A 169 -4.52 20.11 -1.97
C GLY A 169 -6.01 20.37 -1.77
N PRO A 170 -6.78 20.47 -2.87
CA PRO A 170 -8.23 20.56 -2.83
C PRO A 170 -8.84 19.23 -2.37
N PRO A 171 -10.08 19.23 -1.86
CA PRO A 171 -10.76 17.99 -1.51
C PRO A 171 -10.87 17.06 -2.72
N ILE A 172 -10.65 15.77 -2.48
CA ILE A 172 -10.86 14.72 -3.48
C ILE A 172 -12.36 14.57 -3.76
N LEU A 173 -13.16 14.71 -2.70
CA LEU A 173 -14.61 14.63 -2.73
C LEU A 173 -15.21 15.72 -1.84
N ARG A 174 -16.28 16.35 -2.31
CA ARG A 174 -17.13 17.26 -1.55
C ARG A 174 -18.56 16.82 -1.71
N LEU A 175 -19.23 16.57 -0.59
CA LEU A 175 -20.64 16.22 -0.53
C LEU A 175 -21.39 17.32 0.21
N GLY A 176 -22.47 17.81 -0.37
CA GLY A 176 -23.38 18.80 0.16
C GLY A 176 -24.76 18.22 0.45
N VAL A 177 -25.49 18.88 1.35
CA VAL A 177 -26.90 18.54 1.61
C VAL A 177 -27.77 18.70 0.37
N GLU A 178 -27.42 19.66 -0.51
CA GLU A 178 -28.13 19.99 -1.75
C GLU A 178 -27.65 19.19 -2.98
N ASP A 179 -26.63 18.35 -2.85
CA ASP A 179 -26.11 17.60 -4.00
C ASP A 179 -27.19 16.64 -4.52
N PRO A 180 -27.47 16.63 -5.83
CA PRO A 180 -28.41 15.69 -6.41
C PRO A 180 -27.84 14.29 -6.23
N MET A 181 -28.48 13.48 -5.39
CA MET A 181 -28.16 12.06 -5.24
C MET A 181 -28.75 11.26 -6.39
N ASP A 182 -28.53 11.73 -7.62
CA ASP A 182 -28.84 10.96 -8.81
C ASP A 182 -27.80 9.85 -9.02
N HIS A 183 -28.13 8.94 -9.95
CA HIS A 183 -27.33 7.77 -10.21
C HIS A 183 -25.93 8.11 -10.72
N GLU A 184 -25.80 9.16 -11.54
CA GLU A 184 -24.55 9.58 -12.17
C GLU A 184 -23.60 10.16 -11.13
N PHE A 185 -24.08 11.10 -10.30
CA PHE A 185 -23.32 11.67 -9.21
C PHE A 185 -22.87 10.58 -8.22
N HIS A 186 -23.77 9.67 -7.84
CA HIS A 186 -23.43 8.57 -6.94
C HIS A 186 -22.31 7.69 -7.51
N GLN A 187 -22.45 7.25 -8.76
CA GLN A 187 -21.45 6.42 -9.42
C GLN A 187 -20.09 7.12 -9.51
N ASN A 188 -20.09 8.39 -9.88
CA ASN A 188 -18.87 9.18 -9.99
C ASN A 188 -18.22 9.39 -8.60
N ALA A 189 -18.98 9.75 -7.56
CA ALA A 189 -18.47 9.93 -6.20
C ALA A 189 -17.87 8.63 -5.63
N VAL A 190 -18.53 7.49 -5.85
CA VAL A 190 -18.00 6.16 -5.50
C VAL A 190 -16.74 5.86 -6.31
N GLY A 191 -16.72 6.16 -7.60
CA GLY A 191 -15.57 5.97 -8.48
C GLY A 191 -14.34 6.76 -8.01
N VAL A 192 -14.53 8.04 -7.65
CA VAL A 192 -13.49 8.89 -7.05
C VAL A 192 -12.96 8.25 -5.78
N LEU A 193 -13.83 7.95 -4.82
CA LEU A 193 -13.41 7.41 -3.53
C LEU A 193 -12.63 6.10 -3.68
N ARG A 194 -13.10 5.18 -4.52
CA ARG A 194 -12.42 3.90 -4.77
C ARG A 194 -11.06 4.06 -5.43
N THR A 195 -10.95 4.97 -6.39
CA THR A 195 -9.70 5.26 -7.09
C THR A 195 -8.64 5.75 -6.10
N TRP A 196 -9.00 6.68 -5.22
CA TRP A 196 -8.11 7.16 -4.16
C TRP A 196 -7.75 6.08 -3.15
N ILE A 197 -8.73 5.28 -2.68
CA ILE A 197 -8.46 4.19 -1.72
C ILE A 197 -7.52 3.16 -2.31
N ALA A 198 -7.71 2.77 -3.57
CA ALA A 198 -6.83 1.81 -4.24
C ALA A 198 -5.39 2.35 -4.34
N GLN A 199 -5.24 3.62 -4.72
CA GLN A 199 -3.94 4.28 -4.82
C GLN A 199 -3.23 4.36 -3.46
N ASP A 200 -3.94 4.83 -2.43
CA ASP A 200 -3.38 4.99 -1.09
C ASP A 200 -3.09 3.64 -0.42
N ARG A 201 -3.92 2.62 -0.66
CA ARG A 201 -3.67 1.25 -0.20
C ARG A 201 -2.39 0.69 -0.82
N ALA A 202 -2.18 0.88 -2.13
CA ALA A 202 -0.96 0.42 -2.78
C ALA A 202 0.29 1.09 -2.19
N ASN A 203 0.21 2.38 -1.83
CA ASN A 203 1.29 3.08 -1.13
C ASN A 203 1.53 2.52 0.27
N LEU A 204 0.46 2.27 1.03
CA LEU A 204 0.54 1.70 2.36
C LEU A 204 1.19 0.30 2.34
N MET A 205 0.80 -0.55 1.39
CA MET A 205 1.39 -1.88 1.21
C MET A 205 2.89 -1.78 0.91
N ARG A 206 3.30 -0.89 -0.01
CA ARG A 206 4.71 -0.65 -0.31
C ARG A 206 5.46 -0.16 0.93
N PHE A 207 4.89 0.77 1.67
CA PHE A 207 5.47 1.29 2.91
C PHE A 207 5.66 0.19 3.96
N GLN A 208 4.65 -0.64 4.20
CA GLN A 208 4.72 -1.79 5.11
C GLN A 208 5.76 -2.83 4.67
N GLN A 209 5.96 -2.97 3.36
CA GLN A 209 7.01 -3.80 2.74
C GLN A 209 8.38 -3.11 2.72
N SER A 210 8.53 -1.94 3.36
CA SER A 210 9.76 -1.13 3.32
C SER A 210 10.23 -0.78 1.90
N ILE A 211 9.34 -0.80 0.91
CA ILE A 211 9.60 -0.41 -0.47
C ILE A 211 9.44 1.12 -0.56
N PRO A 212 10.53 1.90 -0.76
CA PRO A 212 10.51 3.35 -0.68
C PRO A 212 9.98 3.99 -1.97
N VAL A 213 8.80 3.56 -2.42
CA VAL A 213 8.13 4.01 -3.63
C VAL A 213 6.74 4.52 -3.28
N LEU A 214 6.49 5.78 -3.60
CA LEU A 214 5.20 6.44 -3.49
C LEU A 214 4.69 6.74 -4.90
N ASN A 215 3.45 6.36 -5.20
CA ASN A 215 2.73 6.87 -6.34
C ASN A 215 1.56 7.70 -5.83
N ALA A 216 1.44 8.97 -6.20
CA ALA A 216 0.33 9.81 -5.75
C ALA A 216 -0.18 10.69 -6.87
N PHE A 217 -1.45 11.07 -6.76
CA PHE A 217 -2.06 12.00 -7.69
C PHE A 217 -1.46 13.40 -7.50
N THR A 218 -1.06 14.02 -8.61
CA THR A 218 -0.47 15.38 -8.73
C THR A 218 -1.39 16.36 -9.44
N GLY A 219 -2.56 15.92 -9.85
CA GLY A 219 -3.59 16.79 -10.39
C GLY A 219 -4.92 16.09 -10.28
N TRP A 220 -5.94 16.81 -9.82
CA TRP A 220 -7.32 16.32 -9.82
C TRP A 220 -8.29 17.48 -9.73
N LYS A 221 -9.52 17.19 -10.13
CA LYS A 221 -10.69 18.02 -9.90
C LYS A 221 -11.52 17.40 -8.78
N THR A 222 -12.03 18.22 -7.86
CA THR A 222 -12.93 17.73 -6.79
C THR A 222 -14.14 17.05 -7.42
N ASN A 223 -14.53 15.88 -6.90
CA ASN A 223 -15.63 15.07 -7.44
C ASN A 223 -15.41 14.62 -8.90
N SER A 224 -14.18 14.40 -9.37
CA SER A 224 -13.95 13.82 -10.69
C SER A 224 -12.79 12.85 -10.70
N ILE A 225 -12.93 11.78 -11.48
CA ILE A 225 -11.84 10.85 -11.85
C ILE A 225 -11.09 11.29 -13.11
N GLU A 226 -11.62 12.28 -13.82
CA GLU A 226 -11.01 12.82 -15.03
C GLU A 226 -9.78 13.66 -14.69
N ASP A 227 -8.82 13.70 -15.62
CA ASP A 227 -7.61 14.51 -15.52
C ASP A 227 -6.77 14.27 -14.26
N MET A 228 -6.79 13.03 -13.76
CA MET A 228 -5.92 12.59 -12.67
C MET A 228 -4.47 12.48 -13.14
N GLY A 229 -3.68 13.52 -12.88
CA GLY A 229 -2.23 13.44 -13.00
C GLY A 229 -1.65 12.56 -11.90
N SER A 230 -0.67 11.71 -12.21
CA SER A 230 0.03 10.90 -11.20
C SER A 230 1.54 11.03 -11.35
N GLN A 231 2.26 10.99 -10.24
CA GLN A 231 3.72 10.95 -10.23
C GLN A 231 4.20 9.85 -9.29
N ILE A 232 5.31 9.22 -9.68
CA ILE A 232 6.03 8.25 -8.86
C ILE A 232 7.24 8.95 -8.24
N TRP A 233 7.36 8.85 -6.93
CA TRP A 233 8.55 9.20 -6.17
C TRP A 233 9.20 7.94 -5.67
N GLN A 234 10.53 7.87 -5.81
CA GLN A 234 11.34 6.82 -5.25
C GLN A 234 12.36 7.48 -4.33
N TYR A 235 12.62 6.85 -3.20
CA TYR A 235 13.66 7.28 -2.28
C TYR A 235 14.76 6.23 -2.19
N TRP A 236 16.00 6.70 -2.21
CA TRP A 236 17.19 5.89 -1.99
C TRP A 236 18.05 6.57 -0.94
N SER A 237 18.60 5.77 -0.03
CA SER A 237 19.56 6.27 0.95
C SER A 237 20.94 6.40 0.28
N PRO A 238 21.67 7.53 0.50
CA PRO A 238 23.05 7.64 0.08
C PRO A 238 24.00 6.82 0.98
N GLU A 239 23.53 6.36 2.14
CA GLU A 239 24.33 5.56 3.07
C GLU A 239 24.48 4.11 2.55
N PRO A 240 25.72 3.62 2.35
CA PRO A 240 25.95 2.26 1.89
C PRO A 240 25.28 1.22 2.78
N GLY A 241 24.46 0.35 2.17
CA GLY A 241 23.81 -0.75 2.89
C GLY A 241 22.50 -0.39 3.58
N ALA A 242 22.15 0.90 3.70
CA ALA A 242 20.91 1.31 4.33
C ALA A 242 19.69 0.68 3.64
N ASN A 243 18.76 0.17 4.46
CA ASN A 243 17.54 -0.53 4.06
C ASN A 243 17.72 -1.83 3.25
N LEU A 244 18.94 -2.20 2.83
CA LEU A 244 19.16 -3.40 2.00
C LEU A 244 18.67 -4.67 2.69
N GLU A 245 18.89 -4.83 3.98
CA GLU A 245 18.45 -6.01 4.72
C GLU A 245 16.92 -6.15 4.69
N ARG A 246 16.18 -5.09 5.02
CA ARG A 246 14.70 -5.10 4.99
C ARG A 246 14.15 -5.35 3.59
N LEU A 247 14.77 -4.76 2.58
CA LEU A 247 14.41 -4.97 1.18
C LEU A 247 14.66 -6.43 0.76
N CYS A 248 15.79 -7.02 1.17
CA CYS A 248 16.09 -8.43 0.89
C CYS A 248 15.08 -9.36 1.59
N GLN A 249 14.74 -9.09 2.86
CA GLN A 249 13.74 -9.86 3.61
C GLN A 249 12.36 -9.85 2.93
N THR A 250 12.02 -8.74 2.26
CA THR A 250 10.77 -8.60 1.52
C THR A 250 10.85 -9.26 0.13
N ALA A 251 11.96 -9.08 -0.57
CA ALA A 251 12.14 -9.56 -1.93
C ALA A 251 12.38 -11.07 -2.02
N GLU A 252 13.07 -11.66 -1.04
CA GLU A 252 13.43 -13.08 -1.04
C GLU A 252 12.23 -14.01 -1.22
N PRO A 253 11.15 -13.94 -0.41
CA PRO A 253 10.03 -14.87 -0.57
C PRO A 253 9.33 -14.69 -1.91
N LEU A 254 9.27 -13.46 -2.44
CA LEU A 254 8.68 -13.19 -3.76
C LEU A 254 9.51 -13.84 -4.87
N LEU A 255 10.82 -13.61 -4.87
CA LEU A 255 11.74 -14.14 -5.88
C LEU A 255 11.79 -15.67 -5.85
N VAL A 256 11.84 -16.26 -4.64
CA VAL A 256 11.83 -17.71 -4.45
C VAL A 256 10.52 -18.31 -4.96
N ASN A 257 9.36 -17.74 -4.62
CA ASN A 257 8.08 -18.26 -5.11
C ASN A 257 7.95 -18.17 -6.64
N VAL A 258 8.37 -17.06 -7.25
CA VAL A 258 8.37 -16.94 -8.72
C VAL A 258 9.29 -17.99 -9.33
N GLY A 259 10.50 -18.16 -8.78
CA GLY A 259 11.45 -19.19 -9.24
C GLY A 259 10.90 -20.62 -9.10
N ILE A 260 10.20 -20.94 -8.01
CA ILE A 260 9.54 -22.24 -7.82
C ILE A 260 8.43 -22.45 -8.86
N HIS A 261 7.61 -21.43 -9.12
CA HIS A 261 6.55 -21.54 -10.13
C HIS A 261 7.13 -21.79 -11.51
N LEU A 262 8.13 -21.01 -11.94
CA LEU A 262 8.80 -21.22 -13.22
C LEU A 262 9.46 -22.60 -13.30
N LYS A 263 10.12 -23.04 -12.22
CA LYS A 263 10.70 -24.38 -12.11
C LYS A 263 9.64 -25.46 -12.28
N SER A 264 8.51 -25.35 -11.58
CA SER A 264 7.41 -26.32 -11.65
C SER A 264 6.74 -26.38 -13.01
N GLN A 265 6.84 -25.30 -13.79
CA GLN A 265 6.35 -25.19 -15.16
C GLN A 265 7.38 -25.64 -16.20
N ASN A 266 8.56 -26.13 -15.78
CA ASN A 266 9.70 -26.41 -16.65
C ASN A 266 10.12 -25.22 -17.53
N ASP A 267 9.84 -23.98 -17.10
CA ASP A 267 10.19 -22.79 -17.85
C ASP A 267 11.66 -22.43 -17.64
N LEU A 268 12.43 -22.39 -18.73
CA LEU A 268 13.86 -22.03 -18.74
C LEU A 268 14.14 -20.66 -18.10
N ALA A 269 13.15 -19.77 -18.03
CA ALA A 269 13.25 -18.51 -17.31
C ALA A 269 13.56 -18.69 -15.81
N ALA A 270 13.30 -19.86 -15.22
CA ALA A 270 13.71 -20.18 -13.85
C ALA A 270 15.23 -19.99 -13.65
N TYR A 271 16.05 -20.31 -14.65
CA TYR A 271 17.50 -20.13 -14.57
C TYR A 271 17.94 -18.67 -14.51
N ALA A 272 17.10 -17.72 -14.94
CA ALA A 272 17.38 -16.29 -14.81
C ALA A 272 17.39 -15.82 -13.34
N PHE A 273 16.85 -16.62 -12.42
CA PHE A 273 16.85 -16.31 -10.98
C PHE A 273 18.15 -16.71 -10.28
N VAL A 274 18.99 -17.58 -10.86
CA VAL A 274 20.23 -18.04 -10.20
C VAL A 274 21.11 -16.88 -9.71
N PRO A 275 21.42 -15.83 -10.52
CA PRO A 275 22.30 -14.75 -10.06
C PRO A 275 21.76 -13.97 -8.85
N VAL A 276 20.44 -13.74 -8.79
CA VAL A 276 19.83 -12.99 -7.66
C VAL A 276 19.75 -13.86 -6.41
N LEU A 277 19.48 -15.16 -6.56
CA LEU A 277 19.48 -16.10 -5.43
C LEU A 277 20.90 -16.27 -4.85
N GLU A 278 21.93 -16.42 -5.69
CA GLU A 278 23.33 -16.43 -5.24
C GLU A 278 23.71 -15.12 -4.52
N TRP A 279 23.25 -13.98 -5.02
CA TRP A 279 23.47 -12.69 -4.36
C TRP A 279 22.81 -12.61 -2.98
N LEU A 280 21.57 -13.10 -2.84
CA LEU A 280 20.88 -13.19 -1.55
C LEU A 280 21.58 -14.19 -0.60
N GLU A 281 22.06 -15.32 -1.11
CA GLU A 281 22.79 -16.31 -0.33
C GLU A 281 24.11 -15.75 0.23
N LYS A 282 24.90 -15.07 -0.60
CA LYS A 282 26.14 -14.37 -0.19
C LYS A 282 25.92 -13.33 0.90
N ARG A 283 24.68 -12.82 1.05
CA ARG A 283 24.28 -11.87 2.09
C ARG A 283 23.59 -12.53 3.29
N HIS A 284 23.54 -13.87 3.33
CA HIS A 284 22.81 -14.65 4.33
C HIS A 284 21.31 -14.29 4.40
N GLN A 285 20.72 -13.85 3.28
CA GLN A 285 19.31 -13.48 3.17
C GLN A 285 18.44 -14.57 2.52
N LEU A 286 19.04 -15.50 1.78
CA LEU A 286 18.34 -16.65 1.19
C LEU A 286 18.14 -17.75 2.23
N ARG A 287 16.90 -18.19 2.48
CA ARG A 287 16.57 -19.11 3.59
C ARG A 287 15.91 -20.40 3.07
N GLY A 288 16.11 -21.50 3.80
CA GLY A 288 15.32 -22.74 3.68
C GLY A 288 15.01 -23.16 2.24
N ILE A 289 13.74 -22.95 1.83
CA ILE A 289 13.25 -23.28 0.48
C ILE A 289 14.06 -22.59 -0.62
N GLY A 290 14.48 -21.33 -0.43
CA GLY A 290 15.28 -20.58 -1.40
C GLY A 290 16.65 -21.21 -1.67
N GLN A 291 17.33 -21.70 -0.63
CA GLN A 291 18.61 -22.41 -0.78
C GLN A 291 18.44 -23.73 -1.55
N GLY A 292 17.36 -24.46 -1.25
CA GLY A 292 17.00 -25.69 -1.98
C GLY A 292 16.70 -25.41 -3.46
N LEU A 293 15.94 -24.35 -3.76
CA LEU A 293 15.69 -23.90 -5.13
C LEU A 293 16.99 -23.56 -5.86
N LEU A 294 17.87 -22.76 -5.24
CA LEU A 294 19.14 -22.37 -5.84
C LEU A 294 20.01 -23.59 -6.17
N ALA A 295 20.19 -24.50 -5.21
CA ALA A 295 20.97 -25.71 -5.41
C ALA A 295 20.45 -26.58 -6.57
N GLN A 296 19.13 -26.78 -6.62
CA GLN A 296 18.49 -27.55 -7.70
C GLN A 296 18.65 -26.89 -9.06
N LEU A 297 18.44 -25.58 -9.17
CA LEU A 297 18.60 -24.86 -10.43
C LEU A 297 20.06 -24.87 -10.92
N ILE A 298 21.04 -24.81 -10.02
CA ILE A 298 22.46 -24.94 -10.39
C ILE A 298 22.72 -26.36 -10.91
N GLU A 299 22.25 -27.39 -10.20
CA GLU A 299 22.47 -28.79 -10.57
C GLU A 299 21.84 -29.13 -11.93
N THR A 300 20.55 -28.82 -12.13
CA THR A 300 19.87 -29.12 -13.38
C THR A 300 20.50 -28.36 -14.55
N ARG A 301 20.90 -27.10 -14.34
CA ARG A 301 21.60 -26.30 -15.37
C ARG A 301 22.94 -26.91 -15.76
N GLN A 302 23.74 -27.36 -14.80
CA GLN A 302 25.05 -27.99 -15.07
C GLN A 302 24.89 -29.30 -15.84
N ARG A 303 23.80 -30.03 -15.61
CA ARG A 303 23.46 -31.28 -16.31
C ARG A 303 22.78 -31.07 -17.67
N GLY A 304 22.49 -29.82 -18.05
CA GLY A 304 21.75 -29.52 -19.29
C GLY A 304 20.28 -29.96 -19.27
N LEU A 305 19.70 -30.13 -18.08
CA LEU A 305 18.31 -30.55 -17.88
C LEU A 305 17.35 -29.35 -17.86
N ALA A 306 16.05 -29.61 -18.04
CA ALA A 306 15.03 -28.61 -17.78
C ALA A 306 14.90 -28.35 -16.27
N PRO A 307 14.46 -27.15 -15.84
CA PRO A 307 14.47 -26.76 -14.42
C PRO A 307 13.74 -27.70 -13.46
N GLY A 308 12.60 -28.26 -13.86
CA GLY A 308 11.79 -29.15 -13.02
C GLY A 308 12.08 -30.63 -13.20
N GLU A 309 13.02 -31.01 -14.07
CA GLU A 309 13.44 -32.41 -14.21
C GLU A 309 14.22 -32.87 -12.97
N ASP A 310 13.94 -34.09 -12.51
CA ASP A 310 14.68 -34.70 -11.40
C ASP A 310 16.02 -35.24 -11.93
N PRO A 311 17.17 -34.71 -11.46
CA PRO A 311 18.48 -35.19 -11.86
C PRO A 311 18.67 -36.70 -11.69
N LYS A 312 17.98 -37.31 -10.71
CA LYS A 312 18.08 -38.74 -10.39
C LYS A 312 17.36 -39.62 -11.40
N THR A 313 16.32 -39.12 -12.06
CA THR A 313 15.57 -39.91 -13.06
C THR A 313 16.33 -40.10 -14.37
N HIS A 314 17.32 -39.25 -14.65
CA HIS A 314 18.09 -39.32 -15.89
C HIS A 314 19.31 -40.26 -15.80
N GLU A 315 19.80 -40.54 -14.59
CA GLU A 315 20.92 -41.47 -14.36
C GLU A 315 20.53 -42.95 -14.47
N SER A 316 19.24 -43.30 -14.29
CA SER A 316 18.74 -44.67 -14.39
C SER A 316 18.37 -45.11 -15.82
N GLY A 317 18.46 -44.23 -16.81
CA GLY A 317 18.04 -44.49 -18.20
C GLY A 317 19.15 -44.89 -19.18
N VAL A 318 20.41 -44.97 -18.73
CA VAL A 318 21.56 -45.30 -19.60
C VAL A 318 22.29 -46.54 -19.10
N GLU A 319 21.56 -47.62 -18.83
CA GLU A 319 22.11 -48.96 -19.08
C GLU A 319 21.82 -49.30 -20.54
N VAL A 320 22.72 -48.85 -21.42
CA VAL A 320 22.83 -49.44 -22.76
C VAL A 320 23.24 -50.89 -22.54
N SER A 321 22.27 -51.79 -22.47
CA SER A 321 22.54 -53.21 -22.64
C SER A 321 23.29 -53.36 -23.95
N PRO A 322 24.53 -53.90 -23.96
CA PRO A 322 25.22 -54.18 -25.20
C PRO A 322 24.30 -55.05 -26.05
N SER A 323 24.00 -54.59 -27.26
CA SER A 323 23.21 -55.38 -28.21
C SER A 323 23.87 -56.76 -28.33
N PRO A 324 23.11 -57.86 -28.20
CA PRO A 324 23.66 -59.17 -28.45
C PRO A 324 24.21 -59.17 -29.87
N SER A 325 25.48 -59.57 -30.02
CA SER A 325 26.11 -59.79 -31.31
C SER A 325 25.22 -60.71 -32.12
N CYS A 326 24.70 -60.23 -33.24
CA CYS A 326 24.14 -61.11 -34.26
C CYS A 326 25.28 -61.99 -34.75
N ASP A 327 25.26 -63.26 -34.35
CA ASP A 327 26.01 -64.31 -35.02
C ASP A 327 25.51 -64.38 -36.47
N ASP A 328 26.40 -64.09 -37.41
CA ASP A 328 26.20 -64.33 -38.84
C ASP A 328 26.21 -65.86 -39.07
N ASP A 329 25.02 -66.46 -39.16
CA ASP A 329 24.85 -67.80 -39.71
C ASP A 329 24.89 -67.72 -41.25
N ASP A 330 26.00 -68.17 -41.82
CA ASP A 330 26.19 -68.53 -43.24
C ASP A 330 25.39 -69.81 -43.57
N PRO A 331 24.55 -69.84 -44.63
CA PRO A 331 24.13 -71.08 -45.24
C PRO A 331 24.42 -71.07 -46.74
N GLU A 332 25.57 -71.59 -47.14
CA GLU A 332 25.78 -72.02 -48.53
C GLU A 332 26.71 -73.23 -48.59
N LYS A 333 26.10 -74.42 -48.76
CA LYS A 333 26.66 -75.58 -49.47
C LYS A 333 25.65 -76.74 -49.44
N ASP A 334 24.96 -76.96 -50.55
CA ASP A 334 25.28 -78.06 -51.46
C ASP A 334 24.11 -78.36 -52.39
N ALA A 335 24.36 -78.10 -53.68
CA ALA A 335 23.72 -78.78 -54.79
C ALA A 335 24.82 -79.52 -55.56
N THR A 336 24.99 -80.81 -55.25
CA THR A 336 25.14 -81.90 -56.24
C THR A 336 24.66 -83.20 -55.62
#